data_AF-A0A9Q3X4D6-F1
#
_entry.id   AF-A0A9Q3X4D6-F1
#
_cell.length_a   1.000
_cell.length_b   1.000
_cell.length_c   1.000
_cell.angle_alpha   90.00
_cell.angle_beta   90.00
_cell.angle_gamma   90.00
#
_symmetry.space_group_name_H-M   'P 1'
#
loop_
_entity.id
_entity.type
_entity.pdbx_description
1 polymer ?
#
loop_
_entity_poly.entity_id
_entity_poly.type
_entity_poly.pdbx_seq_one_letter_code
_entity_poly.pdbx_strand_id
1 'polypeptide(L)'
;MTTPCYHCALPVPSGSRFTAVILGERRELCCPGCQAVAEAIVAGGLESYYQHRSEASANPEALPVQLVDELALYDRADVQQPFVRHQGDLAETTLLMEGISCAACGWLIEKHLRSLPDVAEA
;
A
#
# COMPACT_ATOMS: atom_id res chain seq x y z
N MET A 1 10.57 -22.62 -13.17
CA MET A 1 10.75 -21.89 -11.90
C MET A 1 10.49 -20.42 -12.19
N THR A 2 9.50 -19.81 -11.56
CA THR A 2 9.19 -18.38 -11.72
C THR A 2 9.98 -17.57 -10.70
N THR A 3 10.70 -16.55 -11.17
CA THR A 3 11.40 -15.59 -10.29
C THR A 3 10.38 -14.93 -9.37
N PRO A 4 10.60 -14.86 -8.04
CA PRO A 4 9.71 -14.13 -7.15
C PRO A 4 9.91 -12.62 -7.34
N CYS A 5 8.81 -11.87 -7.27
CA CYS A 5 8.82 -10.42 -7.28
C CYS A 5 9.63 -9.90 -6.09
N TYR A 6 10.58 -9.00 -6.33
CA TYR A 6 11.41 -8.49 -5.25
C TYR A 6 10.61 -7.69 -4.21
N HIS A 7 9.46 -7.12 -4.57
CA HIS A 7 8.65 -6.33 -3.64
C HIS A 7 7.67 -7.19 -2.82
N CYS A 8 6.84 -8.00 -3.48
CA CYS A 8 5.73 -8.74 -2.85
C CYS A 8 5.88 -10.27 -2.80
N ALA A 9 7.01 -10.81 -3.27
CA ALA A 9 7.31 -12.24 -3.35
C ALA A 9 6.37 -13.11 -4.22
N LEU A 10 5.33 -12.56 -4.85
CA LEU A 10 4.51 -13.28 -5.83
C LEU A 10 5.31 -13.66 -7.09
N PRO A 11 4.92 -14.72 -7.82
CA PRO A 11 5.58 -15.10 -9.07
C PRO A 11 5.59 -13.95 -10.09
N VAL A 12 6.75 -13.66 -10.68
CA VAL A 12 6.87 -12.78 -11.84
C VAL A 12 6.30 -13.52 -13.05
N PRO A 13 5.24 -13.00 -13.71
CA PRO A 13 4.68 -13.62 -14.91
C PRO A 13 5.70 -13.68 -16.05
N SER A 14 5.65 -14.73 -16.85
CA SER A 14 6.45 -14.83 -18.08
C SER A 14 6.17 -13.64 -18.99
N GLY A 15 7.22 -12.91 -19.39
CA GLY A 15 7.09 -11.70 -20.21
C GLY A 15 6.79 -10.42 -19.43
N SER A 16 6.85 -10.45 -18.09
CA SER A 16 6.89 -9.21 -17.30
C SER A 16 8.08 -8.36 -17.74
N ARG A 17 7.85 -7.05 -17.80
CA ARG A 17 8.86 -6.03 -18.15
C ARG A 17 9.17 -5.08 -17.00
N PHE A 18 8.58 -5.34 -15.83
CA PHE A 18 8.59 -4.43 -14.70
C PHE A 18 9.85 -4.64 -13.87
N THR A 19 10.65 -3.60 -13.75
CA THR A 19 11.94 -3.66 -13.03
C THR A 19 12.20 -2.34 -12.33
N ALA A 20 12.88 -2.38 -11.19
CA ALA A 20 13.39 -1.19 -10.50
C ALA A 20 14.86 -1.42 -10.08
N VAL A 21 15.62 -0.33 -9.92
CA VAL A 21 16.95 -0.39 -9.28
C VAL A 21 16.74 -0.27 -7.79
N ILE A 22 17.07 -1.33 -7.04
CA ILE A 22 16.89 -1.42 -5.58
C ILE A 22 18.20 -1.93 -4.99
N LEU A 23 18.76 -1.20 -4.03
CA LEU A 23 20.07 -1.45 -3.43
C LEU A 23 21.19 -1.51 -4.49
N GLY A 24 21.10 -0.64 -5.50
CA GLY A 24 22.04 -0.60 -6.63
C GLY A 24 21.93 -1.75 -7.63
N GLU A 25 21.01 -2.70 -7.43
CA GLU A 25 20.80 -3.85 -8.32
C GLU A 25 19.46 -3.75 -9.06
N ARG A 26 19.44 -4.15 -10.34
CA ARG A 26 18.20 -4.28 -11.10
C ARG A 26 17.40 -5.49 -10.57
N ARG A 27 16.18 -5.25 -10.10
CA ARG A 27 15.28 -6.26 -9.54
C ARG A 27 14.02 -6.43 -10.39
N GLU A 28 13.56 -7.67 -10.53
CA GLU A 28 12.34 -8.05 -11.26
C GLU A 28 11.09 -7.89 -10.38
N LEU A 29 9.99 -7.44 -10.99
CA LEU A 29 8.72 -7.16 -10.32
C LEU A 29 7.54 -7.77 -11.09
N CYS A 30 6.48 -8.16 -10.39
CA CYS A 30 5.36 -8.89 -11.00
C CYS A 30 4.36 -7.98 -11.74
N CYS A 31 4.27 -6.70 -11.40
CA CYS A 31 3.23 -5.78 -11.91
C CYS A 31 3.70 -4.31 -11.86
N PRO A 32 3.03 -3.37 -12.55
CA PRO A 32 3.41 -1.96 -12.53
C PRO A 32 3.23 -1.31 -11.14
N GLY A 33 2.31 -1.82 -10.30
CA GLY A 33 2.14 -1.35 -8.92
C GLY A 33 3.37 -1.63 -8.05
N CYS A 34 3.92 -2.84 -8.12
CA CYS A 34 5.16 -3.19 -7.42
C CYS A 34 6.34 -2.32 -7.90
N GLN A 35 6.39 -1.96 -9.18
CA GLN A 35 7.40 -1.04 -9.71
C GLN A 35 7.25 0.37 -9.16
N ALA A 36 6.05 0.94 -9.20
CA ALA A 36 5.79 2.27 -8.68
C ALA A 36 6.16 2.40 -7.19
N VAL A 37 5.78 1.41 -6.37
CA VAL A 37 6.12 1.41 -4.95
C VAL A 37 7.64 1.29 -4.74
N ALA A 38 8.29 0.37 -5.45
CA ALA A 38 9.73 0.19 -5.33
C ALA A 38 10.52 1.43 -5.73
N GLU A 39 10.16 2.05 -6.86
CA GLU A 39 10.77 3.30 -7.32
C GLU A 39 10.53 4.45 -6.34
N ALA A 40 9.34 4.52 -5.71
CA ALA A 40 9.06 5.54 -4.71
C ALA A 40 9.86 5.35 -3.41
N ILE A 41 10.05 4.12 -2.95
CA ILE A 41 10.92 3.81 -1.80
C ILE A 41 12.37 4.22 -2.10
N VAL A 42 12.86 3.88 -3.29
CA VAL A 42 14.21 4.23 -3.77
C VAL A 42 14.38 5.75 -3.87
N ALA A 43 13.48 6.43 -4.56
CA ALA A 43 13.50 7.89 -4.71
C ALA A 43 13.40 8.62 -3.37
N GLY A 44 12.74 8.02 -2.38
CA GLY A 44 12.66 8.52 -1.02
C GLY A 44 13.91 8.31 -0.17
N GLY A 45 14.95 7.65 -0.68
CA GLY A 45 16.17 7.33 0.07
C GLY A 45 15.98 6.24 1.13
N LEU A 46 14.96 5.39 0.98
CA LEU A 46 14.51 4.45 2.01
C LEU A 46 14.73 3.00 1.60
N GLU A 47 15.74 2.77 0.77
CA GLU A 47 16.09 1.43 0.29
C GLU A 47 16.51 0.49 1.43
N SER A 48 16.88 1.03 2.60
CA SER A 48 17.11 0.26 3.83
C SER A 48 15.89 -0.55 4.27
N TYR A 49 14.67 -0.16 3.85
CA TYR A 49 13.46 -0.96 3.97
C TYR A 49 13.67 -2.40 3.45
N TYR A 50 14.31 -2.56 2.28
CA TYR A 50 14.54 -3.87 1.69
C TYR A 50 15.57 -4.72 2.42
N GLN A 51 16.43 -4.09 3.22
CA GLN A 51 17.43 -4.78 4.05
C GLN A 51 16.85 -5.24 5.40
N HIS A 52 15.90 -4.48 5.94
CA HIS A 52 15.37 -4.67 7.30
C HIS A 52 13.96 -5.29 7.35
N ARG A 53 13.27 -5.41 6.21
CA ARG A 53 11.96 -6.06 6.18
C ARG A 53 12.05 -7.51 6.65
N SER A 54 11.13 -7.90 7.53
CA SER A 54 10.96 -9.29 7.94
C SER A 54 10.25 -10.12 6.88
N GLU A 55 9.29 -9.52 6.17
CA GLU A 55 8.46 -10.19 5.16
C GLU A 55 8.25 -9.29 3.93
N ALA A 56 7.86 -9.90 2.82
CA ALA A 56 7.49 -9.18 1.59
C ALA A 56 6.11 -8.53 1.73
N SER A 57 5.87 -7.41 1.05
CA SER A 57 4.58 -6.73 1.08
C SER A 57 3.49 -7.61 0.47
N ALA A 58 2.38 -7.83 1.17
CA ALA A 58 1.24 -8.54 0.61
C ALA A 58 0.62 -7.77 -0.55
N ASN A 59 0.15 -8.48 -1.59
CA ASN A 59 -0.70 -7.88 -2.62
C ASN A 59 -2.11 -7.65 -2.02
N PRO A 60 -2.67 -6.43 -2.06
CA PRO A 60 -4.04 -6.16 -1.63
C PRO A 60 -5.08 -7.05 -2.32
N GLU A 61 -4.85 -7.44 -3.58
CA GLU A 61 -5.76 -8.33 -4.32
C GLU A 61 -5.72 -9.79 -3.81
N ALA A 62 -4.74 -10.13 -2.97
CA ALA A 62 -4.61 -11.45 -2.33
C ALA A 62 -5.19 -11.47 -0.91
N LEU A 63 -5.89 -10.41 -0.48
CA LEU A 63 -6.53 -10.38 0.84
C LEU A 63 -7.65 -11.44 0.94
N PRO A 64 -7.81 -12.10 2.10
CA PRO A 64 -8.88 -13.08 2.30
C PRO A 64 -10.27 -12.46 2.11
N VAL A 65 -11.19 -13.17 1.47
CA VAL A 65 -12.59 -12.72 1.28
C VAL A 65 -13.26 -12.38 2.61
N GLN A 66 -12.95 -13.13 3.66
CA GLN A 66 -13.46 -12.89 5.01
C GLN A 66 -13.12 -11.48 5.53
N LEU A 67 -11.93 -10.97 5.19
CA LEU A 67 -11.52 -9.63 5.60
C LEU A 67 -12.35 -8.56 4.88
N VAL A 68 -12.72 -8.79 3.62
CA VAL A 68 -13.59 -7.88 2.85
C VAL A 68 -14.98 -7.80 3.48
N ASP A 69 -15.55 -8.94 3.89
CA ASP A 69 -16.85 -8.99 4.56
C ASP A 69 -16.82 -8.28 5.93
N GLU A 70 -15.72 -8.41 6.68
CA GLU A 70 -15.53 -7.69 7.94
C GLU A 70 -15.42 -6.17 7.73
N LEU A 71 -14.71 -5.73 6.69
CA LEU A 71 -14.57 -4.31 6.36
C LEU A 71 -15.90 -3.68 5.94
N ALA A 72 -16.78 -4.41 5.26
CA ALA A 72 -18.12 -3.92 4.87
C ALA A 72 -19.01 -3.56 6.07
N LEU A 73 -18.73 -4.08 7.28
CA LEU A 73 -19.45 -3.68 8.49
C LEU A 73 -19.21 -2.21 8.86
N TYR A 74 -18.06 -1.64 8.48
CA TYR A 74 -17.71 -0.25 8.73
C TYR A 74 -18.47 0.74 7.85
N ASP A 75 -19.21 0.27 6.83
CA ASP A 75 -20.10 1.10 6.01
C ASP A 75 -21.45 1.36 6.67
N ARG A 76 -21.74 0.68 7.79
CA ARG A 76 -23.01 0.85 8.51
C ARG A 76 -23.02 2.14 9.32
N ALA A 77 -24.10 2.91 9.20
CA ALA A 77 -24.25 4.18 9.90
C ALA A 77 -24.16 4.07 11.44
N ASP A 78 -24.71 2.98 12.02
CA ASP A 78 -24.64 2.75 13.47
C ASP A 78 -23.23 2.40 13.96
N VAL A 79 -22.41 1.80 13.08
CA VAL A 79 -20.99 1.53 13.36
C VAL A 79 -20.18 2.80 13.22
N GLN A 80 -20.42 3.64 12.21
CA GLN A 80 -19.67 4.87 11.95
C GLN A 80 -19.92 5.98 13.00
N GLN A 81 -21.12 6.04 13.56
CA GLN A 81 -21.56 7.09 14.48
C GLN A 81 -20.54 7.51 15.57
N PRO A 82 -19.79 6.58 16.20
CA PRO A 82 -18.83 6.93 17.25
C PRO A 82 -17.53 7.59 16.75
N PHE A 83 -17.15 7.44 15.48
CA PHE A 83 -15.82 7.84 14.97
C PHE A 83 -15.83 8.58 13.63
N VAL A 84 -16.99 8.75 13.00
CA VAL A 84 -17.16 9.58 11.80
C VAL A 84 -17.98 10.81 12.15
N ARG A 85 -17.46 11.99 11.78
CA ARG A 85 -18.14 13.28 11.92
C ARG A 85 -18.61 13.75 10.56
N HIS A 86 -19.89 14.05 10.43
CA HIS A 86 -20.45 14.63 9.21
C HIS A 86 -20.53 16.16 9.32
N GLN A 87 -20.05 16.86 8.29
CA GLN A 87 -20.09 18.31 8.18
C GLN A 87 -20.57 18.70 6.77
N GLY A 88 -21.88 18.89 6.62
CA GLY A 88 -22.49 19.13 5.31
C GLY A 88 -22.29 17.92 4.39
N ASP A 89 -21.68 18.14 3.23
CA ASP A 89 -21.39 17.10 2.24
C ASP A 89 -20.09 16.33 2.55
N LEU A 90 -19.37 16.69 3.61
CA LEU A 90 -18.12 16.04 4.02
C LEU A 90 -18.31 15.09 5.20
N ALA A 91 -17.48 14.04 5.23
CA ALA A 91 -17.32 13.16 6.37
C ALA A 91 -15.83 13.14 6.76
N GLU A 92 -15.57 13.20 8.06
CA GLU A 92 -14.23 13.22 8.64
C GLU A 92 -14.07 12.08 9.64
N THR A 93 -12.91 11.42 9.63
CA THR A 93 -12.54 10.45 10.65
C THR A 93 -11.04 10.48 10.91
N THR A 94 -10.61 9.90 12.03
CA THR A 94 -9.20 9.75 12.38
C THR A 94 -8.90 8.26 12.55
N LEU A 95 -8.02 7.74 11.70
CA LEU A 95 -7.60 6.35 11.73
C LEU A 95 -6.19 6.23 12.30
N LEU A 96 -6.00 5.30 13.23
CA LEU A 96 -4.68 4.93 13.70
C LEU A 96 -4.11 3.84 12.79
N MET A 97 -2.93 4.10 12.24
CA MET A 97 -2.20 3.14 11.42
C MET A 97 -1.13 2.46 12.26
N GLU A 98 -1.28 1.16 12.49
CA GLU A 98 -0.29 0.33 13.19
C GLU A 98 0.67 -0.35 12.20
N GLY A 99 1.84 -0.79 12.70
CA GLY A 99 2.81 -1.53 11.88
C GLY A 99 3.62 -0.68 10.89
N ILE A 100 3.49 0.64 10.93
CA ILE A 100 4.35 1.54 10.15
C ILE A 100 5.76 1.54 10.75
N SER A 101 6.73 1.00 9.99
CA SER A 101 8.14 0.91 10.39
C SER A 101 9.05 1.89 9.66
N CYS A 102 8.53 2.66 8.71
CA CYS A 102 9.29 3.57 7.84
C CYS A 102 8.62 4.95 7.73
N ALA A 103 9.41 6.02 7.86
CA ALA A 103 8.90 7.39 7.82
C ALA A 103 8.29 7.80 6.47
N ALA A 104 8.73 7.25 5.32
CA ALA A 104 8.02 7.55 4.05
C ALA A 104 6.73 6.77 3.85
N CYS A 105 6.43 5.75 4.65
CA CYS A 105 5.10 5.14 4.56
C CYS A 105 4.05 6.22 4.80
N GLY A 106 4.24 7.11 5.79
CA GLY A 106 3.35 8.25 6.03
C GLY A 106 3.17 9.12 4.79
N TRP A 107 4.27 9.60 4.20
CA TRP A 107 4.21 10.41 2.97
C TRP A 107 3.52 9.69 1.80
N LEU A 108 3.78 8.39 1.61
CA LEU A 108 3.15 7.60 0.54
C LEU A 108 1.64 7.44 0.74
N ILE A 109 1.22 7.16 1.97
CA ILE A 109 -0.19 7.04 2.35
C ILE A 109 -0.90 8.35 2.04
N GLU A 110 -0.39 9.46 2.56
CA GLU A 110 -1.02 10.76 2.36
C GLU A 110 -1.03 11.17 0.88
N LYS A 111 0.08 10.96 0.16
CA LYS A 111 0.16 11.26 -1.28
C LYS A 111 -0.86 10.46 -2.08
N HIS A 112 -1.06 9.19 -1.75
CA HIS A 112 -2.03 8.35 -2.43
C HIS A 112 -3.46 8.75 -2.08
N LEU A 113 -3.78 8.98 -0.79
CA LEU A 113 -5.12 9.42 -0.37
C LEU A 113 -5.53 10.73 -1.06
N ARG A 114 -4.63 11.71 -1.11
CA ARG A 114 -4.86 12.98 -1.84
C ARG A 114 -5.02 12.83 -3.36
N SER A 115 -4.73 11.65 -3.92
CA SER A 115 -4.95 11.37 -5.35
C SER A 115 -6.32 10.76 -5.66
N LEU A 116 -7.10 10.37 -4.63
CA LEU A 116 -8.42 9.77 -4.81
C LEU A 116 -9.49 10.85 -5.04
N PRO A 117 -10.45 10.63 -5.95
CA PRO A 117 -11.37 11.67 -6.43
C PRO A 117 -12.33 12.24 -5.37
N ASP A 118 -12.54 11.55 -4.25
CA ASP A 118 -13.49 11.93 -3.20
C ASP A 118 -12.82 12.23 -1.84
N VAL A 119 -11.49 12.31 -1.82
CA VAL A 119 -10.73 12.69 -0.62
C VAL A 119 -10.48 14.19 -0.66
N ALA A 120 -11.17 14.93 0.22
CA ALA A 120 -10.98 16.37 0.37
C ALA A 120 -9.65 16.72 1.06
N GLU A 121 -9.25 15.95 2.07
CA GLU A 121 -8.04 16.14 2.87
C GLU A 121 -7.54 14.78 3.41
N ALA A 122 -6.20 14.62 3.47
CA ALA A 122 -5.52 13.47 4.06
C ALA A 122 -4.10 13.85 4.49
#